data_AF-A0A821VS45-F1
#
_entry.id   AF-A0A821VS45-F1
#
_cell.length_a   1.000
_cell.length_b   1.000
_cell.length_c   1.000
_cell.angle_alpha   90.00
_cell.angle_beta   90.00
_cell.angle_gamma   90.00
#
_symmetry.space_group_name_H-M   'P 1'
#
loop_
_entity.id
_entity.type
_entity.pdbx_description
1 polymer ?
#
loop_
_entity_poly.entity_id
_entity_poly.type
_entity_poly.pdbx_seq_one_letter_code
_entity_poly.pdbx_strand_id
1 'polypeptide(L)'
;PTLSKIVKNILIISHGNLDAERGFSINEHIVTENRTLLSLSSINGLRSTWDAIKFYGVGSPHRISIKIDMIRAVQKSKSVYNQEQLSLKSLANREKEQSEKHEHTNGEMKKLIDRENQLLSKQKGLHDKQKKAQLLVDEGRQQLDNALKKADIIDAQAANALIGAGDEQVKLISDELFKITDELLKIQKTKSDPFGPIIALNFLNGPITISPLSDLKPSVSTYSK
;
A
#
# COMPACT_ATOMS: atom_id res chain seq x y z
N PRO A 1 -8.21 -46.83 -21.52
CA PRO A 1 -7.14 -45.81 -21.40
C PRO A 1 -7.36 -44.76 -20.29
N THR A 2 -8.57 -44.22 -20.11
CA THR A 2 -8.87 -43.15 -19.13
C THR A 2 -8.87 -43.65 -17.68
N LEU A 3 -9.46 -44.82 -17.42
CA LEU A 3 -9.51 -45.43 -16.08
C LEU A 3 -8.11 -45.74 -15.51
N SER A 4 -7.19 -46.24 -16.35
CA SER A 4 -5.81 -46.55 -15.92
C SER A 4 -5.04 -45.29 -15.48
N LYS A 5 -5.28 -44.14 -16.13
CA LYS A 5 -4.68 -42.87 -15.74
C LYS A 5 -5.24 -42.37 -14.41
N ILE A 6 -6.57 -42.47 -14.23
CA ILE A 6 -7.25 -42.08 -13.00
C ILE A 6 -6.76 -42.95 -11.82
N VAL A 7 -6.71 -44.27 -12.01
CA VAL A 7 -6.23 -45.21 -10.99
C VAL A 7 -4.78 -44.91 -10.62
N LYS A 8 -3.88 -44.71 -11.60
CA LYS A 8 -2.48 -44.33 -11.33
C LYS A 8 -2.37 -43.01 -10.56
N ASN A 9 -3.13 -41.99 -10.92
CA ASN A 9 -3.10 -40.71 -10.24
C ASN A 9 -3.62 -40.80 -8.80
N ILE A 10 -4.70 -41.55 -8.56
CA ILE A 10 -5.24 -41.77 -7.20
C ILE A 10 -4.23 -42.54 -6.34
N LEU A 11 -3.55 -43.55 -6.90
CA LEU A 11 -2.49 -44.29 -6.21
C LEU A 11 -1.28 -43.40 -5.87
N ILE A 12 -0.91 -42.45 -6.75
CA ILE A 12 0.16 -41.48 -6.48
C ILE A 12 -0.26 -40.49 -5.37
N ILE A 13 -1.51 -40.04 -5.35
CA ILE A 13 -2.04 -39.11 -4.33
C ILE A 13 -2.23 -39.80 -2.97
N SER A 14 -2.49 -41.12 -2.95
CA SER A 14 -2.71 -41.89 -1.72
C SER A 14 -1.44 -42.11 -0.89
N HIS A 15 -0.26 -41.86 -1.48
CA HIS A 15 0.95 -41.62 -0.69
C HIS A 15 0.81 -40.24 -0.04
N GLY A 16 0.39 -40.22 1.24
CA GLY A 16 0.27 -38.99 2.03
C GLY A 16 1.62 -38.28 2.24
N ASN A 17 1.74 -37.53 3.34
CA ASN A 17 2.91 -36.69 3.69
C ASN A 17 4.28 -37.42 3.78
N LEU A 18 4.29 -38.72 3.49
CA LEU A 18 5.44 -39.63 3.42
C LEU A 18 6.54 -39.11 2.49
N ASP A 19 6.22 -38.45 1.38
CA ASP A 19 7.22 -37.87 0.48
C ASP A 19 7.88 -36.60 1.07
N ALA A 20 7.12 -35.81 1.83
CA ALA A 20 7.67 -34.67 2.56
C ALA A 20 8.58 -35.14 3.70
N GLU A 21 8.13 -36.13 4.47
CA GLU A 21 8.91 -36.76 5.56
C GLU A 21 10.17 -37.46 5.06
N ARG A 22 10.06 -38.21 3.94
CA ARG A 22 11.22 -38.77 3.24
C ARG A 22 12.15 -37.67 2.74
N GLY A 23 11.60 -36.56 2.29
CA GLY A 23 12.35 -35.38 1.90
C GLY A 23 13.17 -34.81 3.05
N PHE A 24 12.61 -34.71 4.26
CA PHE A 24 13.31 -34.27 5.47
C PHE A 24 14.37 -35.27 5.94
N SER A 25 14.06 -36.57 5.95
CA SER A 25 15.02 -37.61 6.33
C SER A 25 16.20 -37.71 5.35
N ILE A 26 15.98 -37.58 4.04
CA ILE A 26 17.09 -37.52 3.06
C ILE A 26 17.92 -36.24 3.25
N ASN A 27 17.27 -35.12 3.61
CA ASN A 27 17.95 -33.86 3.86
C ASN A 27 18.76 -33.86 5.16
N GLU A 28 18.56 -34.82 6.08
CA GLU A 28 19.34 -34.96 7.31
C GLU A 28 20.85 -35.07 7.02
N HIS A 29 21.22 -35.78 5.96
CA HIS A 29 22.61 -35.91 5.51
C HIS A 29 23.17 -34.61 4.89
N ILE A 30 22.32 -33.69 4.45
CA ILE A 30 22.69 -32.43 3.81
C ILE A 30 22.71 -31.29 4.84
N VAL A 31 21.78 -31.31 5.79
CA VAL A 31 21.56 -30.30 6.85
C VAL A 31 22.05 -30.88 8.19
N THR A 32 23.36 -31.04 8.30
CA THR A 32 24.03 -31.45 9.55
C THR A 32 24.19 -30.25 10.50
N GLU A 33 24.47 -30.47 11.79
CA GLU A 33 24.67 -29.43 12.82
C GLU A 33 25.70 -28.34 12.40
N ASN A 34 26.76 -28.73 11.68
CA ASN A 34 27.78 -27.84 11.10
C ASN A 34 27.37 -27.14 9.78
N ARG A 35 26.26 -27.54 9.15
CA ARG A 35 25.74 -27.02 7.86
C ARG A 35 24.38 -26.32 7.99
N THR A 36 23.96 -26.03 9.22
CA THR A 36 22.72 -25.33 9.56
C THR A 36 22.58 -23.92 8.96
N LEU A 37 23.67 -23.34 8.43
CA LEU A 37 23.71 -22.01 7.83
C LEU A 37 23.46 -21.99 6.30
N LEU A 38 23.11 -23.11 5.68
CA LEU A 38 22.83 -23.13 4.24
C LEU A 38 21.49 -22.49 3.92
N SER A 39 21.49 -21.60 2.92
CA SER A 39 20.25 -21.08 2.34
C SER A 39 19.42 -22.20 1.71
N LEU A 40 18.10 -22.01 1.63
CA LEU A 40 17.21 -22.95 0.96
C LEU A 40 17.64 -23.25 -0.49
N SER A 41 18.12 -22.23 -1.21
CA SER A 41 18.64 -22.37 -2.57
C SER A 41 19.85 -23.31 -2.62
N SER A 42 20.76 -23.18 -1.66
CA SER A 42 21.93 -24.05 -1.53
C SER A 42 21.55 -25.50 -1.21
N ILE A 43 20.56 -25.70 -0.33
CA ILE A 43 20.04 -27.04 0.01
C ILE A 43 19.40 -27.69 -1.22
N ASN A 44 18.57 -26.95 -1.95
CA ASN A 44 17.95 -27.44 -3.17
C ASN A 44 18.98 -27.76 -4.26
N GLY A 45 20.04 -26.96 -4.39
CA GLY A 45 21.16 -27.23 -5.29
C GLY A 45 21.87 -28.54 -4.96
N LEU A 46 22.26 -28.75 -3.70
CA LEU A 46 22.90 -29.99 -3.25
C LEU A 46 22.00 -31.20 -3.45
N ARG A 47 20.72 -31.09 -3.10
CA ARG A 47 19.74 -32.17 -3.32
C ARG A 47 19.60 -32.52 -4.79
N SER A 48 19.50 -31.51 -5.66
CA SER A 48 19.41 -31.72 -7.11
C SER A 48 20.64 -32.46 -7.66
N THR A 49 21.84 -32.13 -7.15
CA THR A 49 23.06 -32.86 -7.53
C THR A 49 23.07 -34.30 -7.02
N TRP A 50 22.61 -34.54 -5.79
CA TRP A 50 22.52 -35.88 -5.20
C TRP A 50 21.53 -36.76 -5.96
N ASP A 51 20.34 -36.23 -6.26
CA ASP A 51 19.32 -36.92 -7.03
C ASP A 51 19.84 -37.23 -8.44
N ALA A 52 20.51 -36.28 -9.10
CA ALA A 52 21.14 -36.53 -10.40
C ALA A 52 22.17 -37.68 -10.35
N ILE A 53 23.00 -37.76 -9.30
CA ILE A 53 23.94 -38.87 -9.13
C ILE A 53 23.22 -40.20 -8.92
N LYS A 54 22.15 -40.20 -8.13
CA LYS A 54 21.35 -41.40 -7.87
C LYS A 54 20.67 -41.91 -9.13
N PHE A 55 20.04 -41.03 -9.91
CA PHE A 55 19.29 -41.38 -11.11
C PHE A 55 20.19 -41.70 -12.31
N TYR A 56 21.18 -40.85 -12.60
CA TYR A 56 22.02 -41.00 -13.81
C TYR A 56 23.32 -41.76 -13.56
N GLY A 57 23.89 -41.69 -12.35
CA GLY A 57 25.14 -42.35 -11.98
C GLY A 57 24.95 -43.71 -11.31
N VAL A 58 23.71 -44.17 -11.11
CA VAL A 58 23.37 -45.37 -10.31
C VAL A 58 24.07 -45.32 -8.94
N GLY A 59 24.05 -44.14 -8.31
CA GLY A 59 24.68 -43.89 -7.01
C GLY A 59 26.20 -43.69 -7.05
N SER A 60 26.85 -43.75 -8.22
CA SER A 60 28.29 -43.54 -8.39
C SER A 60 28.59 -42.31 -9.26
N PRO A 61 29.23 -41.26 -8.73
CA PRO A 61 29.53 -40.04 -9.48
C PRO A 61 30.37 -40.27 -10.75
N HIS A 62 31.33 -41.19 -10.69
CA HIS A 62 32.26 -41.51 -11.77
C HIS A 62 31.59 -42.08 -13.03
N ARG A 63 30.35 -42.56 -12.92
CA ARG A 63 29.58 -43.11 -14.05
C ARG A 63 28.86 -42.04 -14.87
N ILE A 64 28.89 -40.78 -14.40
CA ILE A 64 28.20 -39.67 -15.04
C ILE A 64 29.16 -39.02 -16.04
N SER A 65 28.83 -39.10 -17.33
CA SER A 65 29.59 -38.42 -18.37
C SER A 65 29.44 -36.90 -18.24
N ILE A 66 30.57 -36.20 -18.07
CA ILE A 66 30.59 -34.75 -17.96
C ILE A 66 30.24 -34.14 -19.32
N LYS A 67 29.13 -33.40 -19.37
CA LYS A 67 28.70 -32.67 -20.57
C LYS A 67 29.34 -31.28 -20.62
N ILE A 68 29.52 -30.75 -21.83
CA ILE A 68 30.07 -29.40 -22.04
C ILE A 68 29.26 -28.30 -21.30
N ASP A 69 27.94 -28.48 -21.18
CA ASP A 69 27.08 -27.51 -20.51
C ASP A 69 27.30 -27.47 -18.99
N MET A 70 27.71 -28.59 -18.38
CA MET A 70 28.09 -28.63 -16.97
C MET A 70 29.34 -27.77 -16.73
N ILE A 71 30.32 -27.87 -17.62
CA ILE A 71 31.55 -27.05 -17.56
C ILE A 71 31.20 -25.57 -17.72
N ARG A 72 30.35 -25.22 -18.70
CA ARG A 72 29.88 -23.85 -18.91
C ARG A 72 29.09 -23.31 -17.71
N ALA A 73 28.26 -24.13 -17.08
CA ALA A 73 27.50 -23.74 -15.88
C ALA A 73 28.43 -23.41 -14.71
N VAL A 74 29.46 -24.24 -14.47
CA VAL A 74 30.48 -23.98 -13.44
C VAL A 74 31.24 -22.69 -13.74
N GLN A 75 31.68 -22.48 -14.98
CA GLN A 75 32.38 -21.24 -15.37
C GLN A 75 31.52 -19.98 -15.17
N LYS A 76 30.21 -20.06 -15.44
CA LYS A 76 29.28 -18.93 -15.27
C LYS A 76 28.82 -18.71 -13.83
N SER A 77 28.94 -19.69 -12.95
CA SER A 77 28.39 -19.67 -11.58
C SER A 77 28.76 -18.41 -10.80
N LYS A 78 30.04 -18.00 -10.84
CA LYS A 78 30.53 -16.81 -10.14
C LYS A 78 29.86 -15.53 -10.64
N SER A 79 29.68 -15.40 -11.95
CA SER A 79 29.03 -14.21 -12.54
C SER A 79 27.55 -14.16 -12.18
N VAL A 80 26.86 -15.31 -12.23
CA VAL A 80 25.44 -15.42 -11.85
C VAL A 80 25.26 -15.05 -10.38
N TYR A 81 26.10 -15.59 -9.48
CA TYR A 81 26.06 -15.26 -8.06
C TYR A 81 26.25 -13.76 -7.81
N ASN A 82 27.24 -13.13 -8.46
CA ASN A 82 27.47 -11.69 -8.29
C ASN A 82 26.28 -10.86 -8.79
N GLN A 83 25.65 -11.25 -9.90
CA GLN A 83 24.47 -10.57 -10.42
C GLN A 83 23.27 -10.70 -9.47
N GLU A 84 23.06 -11.89 -8.89
CA GLU A 84 22.03 -12.13 -7.88
C GLU A 84 22.27 -11.23 -6.64
N GLN A 85 23.50 -11.16 -6.14
CA GLN A 85 23.84 -10.27 -5.02
C GLN A 85 23.56 -8.79 -5.31
N LEU A 86 23.83 -8.32 -6.54
CA LEU A 86 23.49 -6.96 -6.94
C LEU A 86 21.98 -6.73 -7.00
N SER A 87 21.22 -7.70 -7.53
CA SER A 87 19.76 -7.61 -7.57
C SER A 87 19.15 -7.56 -6.17
N LEU A 88 19.61 -8.42 -5.25
CA LEU A 88 19.17 -8.43 -3.85
C LEU A 88 19.46 -7.10 -3.15
N LYS A 89 20.65 -6.53 -3.36
CA LYS A 89 20.98 -5.18 -2.84
C LYS A 89 20.05 -4.11 -3.41
N SER A 90 19.76 -4.14 -4.71
CA SER A 90 18.85 -3.16 -5.32
C SER A 90 17.41 -3.30 -4.82
N LEU A 91 16.94 -4.52 -4.56
CA LEU A 91 15.62 -4.79 -3.99
C LEU A 91 15.54 -4.26 -2.56
N ALA A 92 16.55 -4.56 -1.72
CA ALA A 92 16.61 -4.05 -0.35
C ALA A 92 16.63 -2.51 -0.30
N ASN A 93 17.33 -1.86 -1.24
CA ASN A 93 17.32 -0.39 -1.34
C ASN A 93 15.95 0.15 -1.74
N ARG A 94 15.28 -0.48 -2.72
CA ARG A 94 13.92 -0.10 -3.14
C ARG A 94 12.91 -0.26 -2.00
N GLU A 95 13.01 -1.34 -1.23
CA GLU A 95 12.16 -1.58 -0.06
C GLU A 95 12.38 -0.52 1.02
N LYS A 96 13.64 -0.15 1.28
CA LYS A 96 13.96 0.96 2.20
C LYS A 96 13.39 2.29 1.72
N GLU A 97 13.61 2.66 0.46
CA GLU A 97 13.05 3.88 -0.12
C GLU A 97 11.52 3.90 -0.06
N GLN A 98 10.86 2.76 -0.29
CA GLN A 98 9.42 2.63 -0.14
C GLN A 98 8.98 2.79 1.31
N SER A 99 9.70 2.17 2.26
CA SER A 99 9.39 2.28 3.69
C SER A 99 9.54 3.72 4.19
N GLU A 100 10.59 4.43 3.78
CA GLU A 100 10.83 5.83 4.11
C GLU A 100 9.75 6.74 3.52
N LYS A 101 9.35 6.51 2.27
CA LYS A 101 8.22 7.23 1.65
C LYS A 101 6.91 6.95 2.36
N HIS A 102 6.64 5.71 2.74
CA HIS A 102 5.46 5.33 3.52
C HIS A 102 5.46 5.97 4.91
N GLU A 103 6.59 6.03 5.60
CA GLU A 103 6.70 6.68 6.90
C GLU A 103 6.48 8.19 6.79
N HIS A 104 7.07 8.82 5.78
CA HIS A 104 6.91 10.26 5.54
C HIS A 104 5.44 10.62 5.25
N THR A 105 4.81 9.92 4.30
CA THR A 105 3.41 10.13 3.94
C THR A 105 2.46 9.86 5.12
N ASN A 106 2.73 8.83 5.93
CA ASN A 106 1.93 8.55 7.13
C ASN A 106 2.08 9.65 8.19
N GLY A 107 3.30 10.19 8.36
CA GLY A 107 3.57 11.31 9.24
C GLY A 107 2.84 12.60 8.82
N GLU A 108 2.80 12.90 7.52
CA GLU A 108 2.05 14.04 6.98
C GLU A 108 0.54 13.86 7.15
N MET A 109 0.01 12.67 6.84
CA MET A 109 -1.40 12.34 7.03
C MET A 109 -1.83 12.51 8.49
N LYS A 110 -1.00 12.07 9.45
CA LYS A 110 -1.27 12.25 10.88
C LYS A 110 -1.38 13.73 11.27
N LYS A 111 -0.46 14.57 10.79
CA LYS A 111 -0.51 16.04 11.02
C LYS A 111 -1.78 16.66 10.46
N LEU A 112 -2.24 16.21 9.29
CA LEU A 112 -3.49 16.69 8.68
C LEU A 112 -4.73 16.27 9.49
N ILE A 113 -4.75 15.04 10.03
CA ILE A 113 -5.82 14.56 10.93
C ILE A 113 -5.86 15.39 12.22
N ASP A 114 -4.70 15.63 12.85
CA ASP A 114 -4.64 16.43 14.07
C ASP A 114 -5.12 17.86 13.84
N ARG A 115 -4.73 18.47 12.71
CA ARG A 115 -5.19 19.82 12.32
C ARG A 115 -6.71 19.85 12.05
N GLU A 116 -7.25 18.85 11.37
CA GLU A 116 -8.69 18.72 11.13
C GLU A 116 -9.48 18.65 12.45
N ASN A 117 -9.04 17.82 13.39
CA ASN A 117 -9.68 17.68 14.69
C ASN A 117 -9.67 19.00 15.48
N GLN A 118 -8.58 19.77 15.43
CA GLN A 118 -8.51 21.09 16.04
C GLN A 118 -9.51 22.08 15.41
N LEU A 119 -9.58 22.13 14.08
CA LEU A 119 -10.53 22.99 13.37
C LEU A 119 -11.98 22.60 13.67
N LEU A 120 -12.29 21.31 13.73
CA LEU A 120 -13.63 20.81 14.04
C LEU A 120 -14.04 21.18 15.48
N SER A 121 -13.11 21.14 16.44
CA SER A 121 -13.38 21.59 17.81
C SER A 121 -13.65 23.10 17.88
N LYS A 122 -12.90 23.91 17.13
CA LYS A 122 -13.12 25.36 17.01
C LYS A 122 -14.47 25.66 16.37
N GLN A 123 -14.84 24.94 15.32
CA GLN A 123 -16.13 25.09 14.64
C GLN A 123 -17.31 24.82 15.59
N LYS A 124 -17.24 23.75 16.40
CA LYS A 124 -18.26 23.47 17.43
C LYS A 124 -18.37 24.61 18.44
N GLY A 125 -17.24 25.09 18.95
CA GLY A 125 -17.23 26.22 19.89
C GLY A 125 -17.79 27.52 19.31
N LEU A 126 -17.53 27.81 18.03
CA LEU A 126 -18.10 28.96 17.34
C LEU A 126 -19.60 28.80 17.10
N HIS A 127 -20.09 27.60 16.74
CA HIS A 127 -21.52 27.34 16.64
C HIS A 127 -22.24 27.54 17.97
N ASP A 128 -21.64 27.14 19.09
CA ASP A 128 -22.22 27.37 20.42
C ASP A 128 -22.27 28.86 20.76
N LYS A 129 -21.23 29.63 20.39
CA LYS A 129 -21.24 31.10 20.52
C LYS A 129 -22.29 31.75 19.63
N GLN A 130 -22.44 31.29 18.38
CA GLN A 130 -23.44 31.77 17.44
C GLN A 130 -24.85 31.56 17.99
N LYS A 131 -25.15 30.37 18.52
CA LYS A 131 -26.44 30.07 19.16
C LYS A 131 -26.72 31.00 20.34
N LYS A 132 -25.73 31.27 21.19
CA LYS A 132 -25.86 32.22 22.31
C LYS A 132 -26.13 33.65 21.83
N ALA A 133 -25.41 34.11 20.81
CA ALA A 133 -25.62 35.44 20.24
C ALA A 133 -27.02 35.55 19.60
N GLN A 134 -27.49 34.50 18.93
CA GLN A 134 -28.84 34.47 18.36
C GLN A 134 -29.93 34.55 19.45
N LEU A 135 -29.76 33.81 20.55
CA LEU A 135 -30.68 33.90 21.69
C LEU A 135 -30.74 35.31 22.29
N LEU A 136 -29.60 36.02 22.36
CA LEU A 136 -29.56 37.42 22.82
C LEU A 136 -30.28 38.37 21.86
N VAL A 137 -30.16 38.14 20.55
CA VAL A 137 -30.91 38.90 19.54
C VAL A 137 -32.42 38.64 19.69
N ASP A 138 -32.82 37.39 19.89
CA ASP A 138 -34.22 37.01 20.06
C ASP A 138 -34.82 37.60 21.35
N GLU A 139 -34.05 37.60 22.44
CA GLU A 139 -34.43 38.27 23.70
C GLU A 139 -34.54 39.79 23.52
N GLY A 140 -33.55 40.41 22.86
CA GLY A 140 -33.58 41.83 22.53
C GLY A 140 -34.81 42.20 21.70
N ARG A 141 -35.21 41.35 20.74
CA ARG A 141 -36.44 41.54 19.94
C ARG A 141 -37.71 41.45 20.78
N GLN A 142 -37.78 40.53 21.74
CA GLN A 142 -38.92 40.45 22.66
C GLN A 142 -39.00 41.67 23.58
N GLN A 143 -37.87 42.14 24.11
CA GLN A 143 -37.81 43.34 24.93
C GLN A 143 -38.23 44.59 24.13
N LEU A 144 -37.80 44.68 22.86
CA LEU A 144 -38.20 45.75 21.94
C LEU A 144 -39.72 45.74 21.71
N ASP A 145 -40.33 44.59 21.41
CA ASP A 145 -41.78 44.48 21.20
C ASP A 145 -42.57 44.87 22.46
N ASN A 146 -42.08 44.49 23.64
CA ASN A 146 -42.68 44.88 24.91
C ASN A 146 -42.53 46.38 25.23
N ALA A 147 -41.38 46.99 24.92
CA ALA A 147 -41.14 48.42 25.11
C ALA A 147 -41.99 49.27 24.14
N LEU A 148 -42.13 48.82 22.89
CA LEU A 148 -42.99 49.46 21.90
C LEU A 148 -44.46 49.43 22.33
N LYS A 149 -44.95 48.33 22.91
CA LYS A 149 -46.32 48.25 23.48
C LYS A 149 -46.53 49.18 24.68
N LYS A 150 -45.49 49.41 25.48
CA LYS A 150 -45.52 50.31 26.65
C LYS A 150 -45.22 51.78 26.29
N ALA A 151 -44.88 52.07 25.04
CA ALA A 151 -44.41 53.37 24.56
C ALA A 151 -43.18 53.92 25.32
N ASP A 152 -42.33 53.03 25.84
CA ASP A 152 -41.09 53.42 26.51
C ASP A 152 -39.93 53.50 25.50
N ILE A 153 -39.53 54.72 25.19
CA ILE A 153 -38.51 55.03 24.17
C ILE A 153 -37.10 54.65 24.66
N ILE A 154 -36.84 54.73 25.97
CA ILE A 154 -35.51 54.46 26.55
C ILE A 154 -35.23 52.96 26.50
N ASP A 155 -36.19 52.15 26.93
CA ASP A 155 -36.10 50.69 26.88
C ASP A 155 -36.05 50.17 25.43
N ALA A 156 -36.81 50.80 24.52
CA ALA A 156 -36.74 50.47 23.09
C ALA A 156 -35.36 50.77 22.48
N GLN A 157 -34.71 51.87 22.87
CA GLN A 157 -33.38 52.22 22.40
C GLN A 157 -32.31 51.24 22.95
N ALA A 158 -32.43 50.84 24.21
CA ALA A 158 -31.54 49.84 24.81
C ALA A 158 -31.68 48.45 24.13
N ALA A 159 -32.92 48.01 23.87
CA ALA A 159 -33.20 46.76 23.17
C ALA A 159 -32.66 46.77 21.72
N ASN A 160 -32.78 47.90 21.01
CA ASN A 160 -32.25 48.03 19.65
C ASN A 160 -30.71 48.01 19.61
N ALA A 161 -30.06 48.61 20.61
CA ALA A 161 -28.60 48.53 20.76
C ALA A 161 -28.12 47.09 21.03
N LEU A 162 -28.85 46.33 21.85
CA LEU A 162 -28.58 44.91 22.09
C LEU A 162 -28.73 44.05 20.83
N ILE A 163 -29.78 44.28 20.04
CA ILE A 163 -29.97 43.61 18.75
C ILE A 163 -28.81 43.92 17.81
N GLY A 164 -28.42 45.20 17.67
CA GLY A 164 -27.31 45.61 16.83
C GLY A 164 -25.98 44.97 17.22
N ALA A 165 -25.67 44.95 18.52
CA ALA A 165 -24.45 44.30 19.02
C ALA A 165 -24.49 42.76 18.83
N GLY A 166 -25.65 42.14 18.99
CA GLY A 166 -25.84 40.71 18.74
C GLY A 166 -25.68 40.35 17.27
N ASP A 167 -26.29 41.11 16.36
CA ASP A 167 -26.18 40.92 14.91
C ASP A 167 -24.74 41.10 14.42
N GLU A 168 -24.00 42.07 14.96
CA GLU A 168 -22.58 42.27 14.66
C GLU A 168 -21.74 41.06 15.11
N GLN A 169 -21.99 40.52 16.31
CA GLN A 169 -21.31 39.30 16.78
C GLN A 169 -21.65 38.08 15.92
N VAL A 170 -22.91 37.89 15.52
CA VAL A 170 -23.32 36.80 14.61
C VAL A 170 -22.59 36.91 13.28
N LYS A 171 -22.44 38.12 12.74
CA LYS A 171 -21.73 38.37 11.48
C LYS A 171 -20.24 38.00 11.59
N LEU A 172 -19.56 38.47 12.64
CA LEU A 172 -18.15 38.14 12.88
C LEU A 172 -17.92 36.63 13.03
N ILE A 173 -18.80 35.95 13.78
CA ILE A 173 -18.72 34.50 13.96
C ILE A 173 -18.97 33.76 12.63
N SER A 174 -19.91 34.25 11.81
CA SER A 174 -20.18 33.67 10.49
C SER A 174 -18.98 33.78 9.55
N ASP A 175 -18.28 34.92 9.55
CA ASP A 175 -17.07 35.11 8.74
C ASP A 175 -15.93 34.18 9.18
N GLU A 176 -15.77 33.96 10.49
CA GLU A 176 -14.80 32.99 11.01
C GLU A 176 -15.16 31.53 10.66
N LEU A 177 -16.45 31.17 10.76
CA LEU A 177 -16.94 29.85 10.35
C LEU A 177 -16.70 29.60 8.86
N PHE A 178 -16.87 30.61 8.01
CA PHE A 178 -16.59 30.50 6.58
C PHE A 178 -15.12 30.18 6.32
N LYS A 179 -14.19 30.88 6.99
CA LYS A 179 -12.74 30.62 6.88
C LYS A 179 -12.37 29.20 7.32
N ILE A 180 -12.91 28.74 8.45
CA ILE A 180 -12.67 27.39 8.95
C ILE A 180 -13.21 26.33 7.98
N THR A 181 -14.39 26.57 7.41
CA THR A 181 -15.01 25.64 6.44
C THR A 181 -14.17 25.54 5.16
N ASP A 182 -13.63 26.65 4.66
CA ASP A 182 -12.71 26.66 3.51
C ASP A 182 -11.40 25.91 3.82
N GLU A 183 -10.83 26.08 5.01
CA GLU A 183 -9.65 25.31 5.45
C GLU A 183 -9.93 23.81 5.55
N LEU A 184 -11.07 23.42 6.12
CA LEU A 184 -11.47 22.01 6.20
C LEU A 184 -11.67 21.40 4.80
N LEU A 185 -12.23 22.16 3.86
CA LEU A 185 -12.42 21.72 2.48
C LEU A 185 -11.08 21.53 1.74
N LYS A 186 -10.07 22.38 2.02
CA LYS A 186 -8.70 22.19 1.52
C LYS A 186 -8.04 20.93 2.11
N ILE A 187 -8.24 20.66 3.40
CA ILE A 187 -7.73 19.45 4.06
C ILE A 187 -8.43 18.19 3.50
N GLN A 188 -9.74 18.23 3.25
CA GLN A 188 -10.44 17.11 2.64
C GLN A 188 -9.96 16.84 1.21
N LYS A 189 -9.76 17.88 0.40
CA LYS A 189 -9.20 17.72 -0.96
C LYS A 189 -7.81 17.09 -0.97
N THR A 190 -6.95 17.49 -0.03
CA THR A 190 -5.59 16.93 0.11
C THR A 190 -5.60 15.50 0.64
N LYS A 191 -6.60 15.10 1.44
CA LYS A 191 -6.80 13.70 1.88
C LYS A 191 -7.44 12.80 0.84
N SER A 192 -8.41 13.30 0.06
CA SER A 192 -9.09 12.54 -0.99
C SER A 192 -8.18 12.26 -2.18
N ASP A 193 -7.13 13.07 -2.35
CA ASP A 193 -6.19 12.98 -3.46
C ASP A 193 -4.74 12.91 -2.92
N PRO A 194 -4.33 11.76 -2.31
CA PRO A 194 -2.92 11.57 -1.89
C PRO A 194 -1.95 11.57 -3.09
N PHE A 195 -2.48 11.60 -4.32
CA PHE A 195 -1.76 11.73 -5.59
C PHE A 195 -2.38 12.82 -6.50
N GLY A 196 -2.78 13.98 -5.95
CA GLY A 196 -3.11 15.17 -6.75
C GLY A 196 -1.90 15.67 -7.58
N PRO A 197 -2.10 16.44 -8.67
CA PRO A 197 -1.41 16.27 -9.95
C PRO A 197 0.07 16.65 -9.90
N ILE A 198 0.93 15.72 -9.49
CA ILE A 198 2.37 15.74 -9.79
C ILE A 198 2.59 14.99 -11.12
N ILE A 199 1.90 15.38 -12.19
CA ILE A 199 2.32 15.08 -13.58
C ILE A 199 1.88 16.25 -14.47
N ALA A 200 2.46 17.42 -14.25
CA ALA A 200 2.41 18.51 -15.23
C ALA A 200 3.72 19.28 -15.25
N LEU A 201 4.86 18.59 -15.18
CA LEU A 201 6.15 19.15 -15.59
C LEU A 201 7.12 18.02 -15.92
N ASN A 202 7.54 18.00 -17.19
CA ASN A 202 8.71 17.33 -17.75
C ASN A 202 8.61 15.84 -18.10
N PHE A 203 7.79 15.50 -19.09
CA PHE A 203 8.15 14.47 -20.08
C PHE A 203 7.71 14.91 -21.49
N LEU A 204 8.23 16.07 -21.93
CA LEU A 204 8.43 16.32 -23.36
C LEU A 204 9.91 16.03 -23.63
N ASN A 205 10.18 14.88 -24.28
CA ASN A 205 11.24 14.66 -25.29
C ASN A 205 11.69 13.18 -25.28
N GLY A 206 11.13 12.43 -26.22
CA GLY A 206 11.61 11.11 -26.61
C GLY A 206 10.50 10.32 -27.33
N PRO A 207 10.60 10.07 -28.65
CA PRO A 207 9.61 9.25 -29.33
C PRO A 207 9.80 7.78 -28.91
N ILE A 208 8.83 7.24 -28.18
CA ILE A 208 8.71 5.80 -27.97
C ILE A 208 8.15 5.23 -29.28
N THR A 209 9.02 4.62 -30.09
CA THR A 209 8.62 3.78 -31.20
C THR A 209 7.97 2.51 -30.67
N ILE A 210 6.64 2.44 -30.75
CA ILE A 210 5.90 1.20 -30.50
C ILE A 210 5.93 0.40 -31.79
N SER A 211 6.75 -0.64 -31.84
CA SER A 211 6.67 -1.66 -32.90
C SER A 211 5.35 -2.45 -32.73
N PRO A 212 4.58 -2.69 -33.80
CA PRO A 212 3.32 -3.40 -33.71
C PRO A 212 3.52 -4.88 -33.36
N LEU A 213 2.67 -5.35 -32.44
CA LEU A 213 2.59 -6.69 -31.90
C LEU A 213 1.96 -7.65 -32.94
N SER A 214 2.72 -8.08 -33.95
CA SER A 214 2.22 -9.00 -35.00
C SER A 214 3.05 -10.26 -35.27
N ASP A 215 4.01 -10.63 -34.42
CA ASP A 215 4.85 -11.83 -34.63
C ASP A 215 4.76 -12.90 -33.52
N LEU A 216 3.53 -13.20 -33.06
CA LEU A 216 3.25 -14.43 -32.33
C LEU A 216 2.42 -15.37 -33.21
N LYS A 217 3.09 -16.09 -34.10
CA LYS A 217 2.53 -17.29 -34.75
C LYS A 217 2.38 -18.39 -33.68
N PRO A 218 1.20 -18.98 -33.48
CA PRO A 218 1.08 -20.22 -32.73
C PRO A 218 1.63 -21.39 -33.60
N SER A 219 2.67 -22.07 -33.12
CA SER A 219 3.10 -23.33 -33.73
C SER A 219 2.11 -24.43 -33.34
N VAL A 220 1.28 -24.80 -34.32
CA VAL A 220 0.41 -25.98 -34.27
C VAL A 220 1.32 -27.22 -34.31
N SER A 221 1.39 -27.97 -33.21
CA SER A 221 1.97 -29.31 -33.18
C SER A 221 0.89 -30.31 -33.59
N THR A 222 0.93 -30.74 -34.84
CA THR A 222 0.23 -31.93 -35.33
C THR A 222 1.00 -33.18 -34.90
N TYR A 223 0.42 -33.96 -33.99
CA TYR A 223 0.76 -35.38 -33.85
C TYR A 223 -0.29 -36.18 -34.62
N SER A 224 0.12 -36.71 -35.79
CA SER A 224 -0.60 -37.78 -36.47
C SER A 224 0.07 -39.11 -36.12
N LYS A 225 -0.78 -40.03 -35.64
CA LYS A 225 -0.71 -41.50 -35.54
C LYS A 225 0.64 -42.20 -35.72
#